data_AF-A0A2V9C348-F1
#
_entry.id   AF-A0A2V9C348-F1
#
_cell.length_a   1.000
_cell.length_b   1.000
_cell.length_c   1.000
_cell.angle_alpha   90.00
_cell.angle_beta   90.00
_cell.angle_gamma   90.00
#
_symmetry.space_group_name_H-M   'P 1'
#
loop_
_entity.id
_entity.type
_entity.pdbx_description
1 polymer ?
#
loop_
_entity_poly.entity_id
_entity_poly.type
_entity_poly.pdbx_seq_one_letter_code
_entity_poly.pdbx_strand_id
1 'polypeptide(L)'
;MPSGTEAHFGIYNITERDHAEIQRRATDLVSLLMYLTERKLFFSINHVFSGLTGRREAEDFAWFESYVPAYEARNGQMWRKSNESAAHLAARLGKIAIAGSDAHALSGVGLTYTEVPGARTAGEFFAGLRSGWGRVRGQHGSYSILTADVFSIVKSMMTHRPWTAVLSPLALLAPI
;
A
#
# COMPACT_ATOMS: atom_id res chain seq x y z
N MET A 1 -3.86 -15.96 -2.29
CA MET A 1 -2.95 -16.44 -1.21
C MET A 1 -3.26 -17.91 -0.91
N PRO A 2 -2.40 -18.66 -0.19
CA PRO A 2 -2.70 -20.05 0.21
C PRO A 2 -4.06 -20.20 0.90
N SER A 3 -4.43 -19.24 1.74
CA SER A 3 -5.74 -19.19 2.40
C SER A 3 -6.93 -18.83 1.49
N GLY A 4 -6.69 -18.56 0.20
CA GLY A 4 -7.69 -18.04 -0.73
C GLY A 4 -7.94 -16.53 -0.62
N THR A 5 -7.24 -15.82 0.28
CA THR A 5 -7.36 -14.35 0.43
C THR A 5 -6.58 -13.59 -0.64
N GLU A 6 -6.85 -12.29 -0.71
CA GLU A 6 -6.11 -11.34 -1.55
C GLU A 6 -4.99 -10.67 -0.76
N ALA A 7 -3.99 -10.17 -1.48
CA ALA A 7 -2.90 -9.40 -0.92
C ALA A 7 -2.52 -8.29 -1.90
N HIS A 8 -2.28 -7.09 -1.38
CA HIS A 8 -1.80 -5.98 -2.19
C HIS A 8 -0.29 -5.86 -2.05
N PHE A 9 0.39 -5.76 -3.19
CA PHE A 9 1.82 -5.57 -3.25
C PHE A 9 2.16 -4.21 -3.84
N GLY A 10 3.05 -3.47 -3.17
CA GLY A 10 3.70 -2.29 -3.75
C GLY A 10 4.92 -2.76 -4.53
N ILE A 11 5.00 -2.47 -5.83
CA ILE A 11 6.15 -2.86 -6.67
C ILE A 11 6.71 -1.59 -7.31
N TYR A 12 8.01 -1.37 -7.14
CA TYR A 12 8.62 -0.06 -7.37
C TYR A 12 9.72 -0.10 -8.42
N ASN A 13 10.01 1.08 -9.00
CA ASN A 13 11.05 1.28 -10.00
C ASN A 13 10.89 0.34 -11.22
N ILE A 14 9.64 0.18 -11.67
CA ILE A 14 9.27 -0.73 -12.74
C ILE A 14 9.30 -0.02 -14.10
N THR A 15 9.58 -0.79 -15.15
CA THR A 15 9.35 -0.38 -16.53
C THR A 15 7.94 -0.77 -17.00
N GLU A 16 7.52 -0.27 -18.17
CA GLU A 16 6.26 -0.69 -18.80
C GLU A 16 6.20 -2.21 -19.06
N ARG A 17 7.34 -2.80 -19.42
CA ARG A 17 7.45 -4.26 -19.59
C ARG A 17 7.22 -4.98 -18.28
N ASP A 18 7.85 -4.52 -17.19
CA ASP A 18 7.65 -5.11 -15.87
C ASP A 18 6.18 -5.03 -15.46
N HIS A 19 5.52 -3.89 -15.67
CA HIS A 19 4.09 -3.73 -15.42
C HIS A 19 3.25 -4.78 -16.16
N ALA A 20 3.49 -4.99 -17.46
CA ALA A 20 2.76 -5.99 -18.25
C ALA A 20 3.04 -7.44 -17.77
N GLU A 21 4.27 -7.78 -17.39
CA GLU A 21 4.60 -9.09 -16.83
C GLU A 21 3.96 -9.31 -15.45
N ILE A 22 3.93 -8.29 -14.59
CA ILE A 22 3.29 -8.33 -13.28
C ILE A 22 1.78 -8.56 -13.44
N GLN A 23 1.11 -7.81 -14.33
CA GLN A 23 -0.34 -7.95 -14.55
C GLN A 23 -0.74 -9.36 -15.01
N ARG A 24 0.06 -10.01 -15.88
CA ARG A 24 -0.20 -11.40 -16.29
C ARG A 24 -0.05 -12.43 -15.17
N ARG A 25 0.66 -12.08 -14.09
CA ARG A 25 0.95 -12.96 -12.95
C ARG A 25 0.16 -12.58 -11.69
N ALA A 26 -0.69 -11.57 -11.75
CA ALA A 26 -1.34 -11.00 -10.57
C ALA A 26 -2.18 -12.02 -9.77
N THR A 27 -2.67 -13.08 -10.42
CA THR A 27 -3.47 -14.16 -9.81
C THR A 27 -2.66 -15.39 -9.43
N ASP A 28 -1.35 -15.42 -9.69
CA ASP A 28 -0.44 -16.52 -9.34
C ASP A 28 0.73 -15.96 -8.52
N LEU A 29 0.60 -16.08 -7.20
CA LEU A 29 1.58 -15.54 -6.25
C LEU A 29 2.97 -16.13 -6.46
N VAL A 30 3.08 -17.42 -6.74
CA VAL A 30 4.39 -18.09 -6.88
C VAL A 30 5.10 -17.56 -8.12
N SER A 31 4.40 -17.54 -9.25
CA SER A 31 4.92 -16.99 -10.51
C SER A 31 5.29 -15.51 -10.38
N LEU A 32 4.47 -14.72 -9.68
CA LEU A 32 4.77 -13.32 -9.38
C LEU A 32 6.05 -13.17 -8.55
N LEU A 33 6.17 -13.89 -7.43
CA LEU A 33 7.34 -13.81 -6.55
C LEU A 33 8.63 -14.24 -7.25
N MET A 34 8.58 -15.29 -8.08
CA MET A 34 9.71 -15.70 -8.91
C MET A 34 10.16 -14.56 -9.83
N TYR A 35 9.23 -13.97 -10.57
CA TYR A 35 9.53 -12.86 -11.47
C TYR A 35 10.14 -11.65 -10.75
N LEU A 36 9.53 -11.21 -9.65
CA LEU A 36 10.02 -10.07 -8.87
C LEU A 36 11.42 -10.31 -8.32
N THR A 37 11.71 -11.54 -7.89
CA THR A 37 13.00 -11.95 -7.35
C THR A 37 14.08 -12.02 -8.44
N GLU A 38 13.80 -12.67 -9.56
CA GLU A 38 14.73 -12.79 -10.70
C GLU A 38 15.09 -11.41 -11.27
N ARG A 39 14.11 -10.52 -11.37
CA ARG A 39 14.29 -9.13 -11.83
C ARG A 39 14.94 -8.23 -10.77
N LYS A 40 15.15 -8.72 -9.55
CA LYS A 40 15.67 -7.97 -8.39
C LYS A 40 14.89 -6.69 -8.10
N LEU A 41 13.58 -6.71 -8.35
CA LEU A 41 12.71 -5.56 -8.09
C LEU A 41 12.58 -5.31 -6.59
N PHE A 42 12.28 -4.07 -6.23
CA PHE A 42 11.93 -3.73 -4.85
C PHE A 42 10.41 -3.82 -4.72
N PHE A 43 9.93 -4.61 -3.76
CA PHE A 43 8.51 -4.79 -3.54
C PHE A 43 8.18 -4.95 -2.06
N SER A 44 6.94 -4.60 -1.69
CA SER A 44 6.43 -4.67 -0.34
C SER A 44 5.09 -5.38 -0.28
N ILE A 45 4.77 -5.95 0.87
CA ILE A 45 3.39 -6.27 1.24
C ILE A 45 2.74 -5.01 1.82
N ASN A 46 1.62 -4.59 1.24
CA ASN A 46 0.92 -3.38 1.63
C ASN A 46 -0.16 -3.70 2.67
N HIS A 47 -0.33 -2.76 3.61
CA HIS A 47 -1.34 -2.77 4.67
C HIS A 47 -1.72 -4.20 5.15
N VAL A 48 -0.70 -4.97 5.58
CA VAL A 48 -0.78 -6.44 5.77
C VAL A 48 -1.81 -6.89 6.82
N PHE A 49 -2.27 -5.98 7.67
CA PHE A 49 -3.33 -6.23 8.66
C PHE A 49 -4.69 -5.63 8.28
N SER A 50 -4.85 -5.21 7.01
CA SER A 50 -6.13 -4.73 6.49
C SER A 50 -7.10 -5.88 6.27
N GLY A 51 -8.32 -5.73 6.78
CA GLY A 51 -9.42 -6.66 6.51
C GLY A 51 -10.00 -6.53 5.10
N LEU A 52 -9.63 -5.49 4.34
CA LEU A 52 -10.13 -5.27 2.97
C LEU A 52 -9.77 -6.41 2.02
N THR A 53 -8.63 -7.06 2.24
CA THR A 53 -8.14 -8.14 1.38
C THR A 53 -8.47 -9.52 1.95
N GLY A 54 -9.44 -9.60 2.86
CA GLY A 54 -9.83 -10.84 3.54
C GLY A 54 -9.06 -11.12 4.84
N ARG A 55 -9.58 -12.07 5.63
CA ARG A 55 -8.97 -12.50 6.89
C ARG A 55 -7.79 -13.41 6.60
N ARG A 56 -6.59 -12.99 7.00
CA ARG A 56 -5.36 -13.77 6.83
C ARG A 56 -5.23 -14.88 7.85
N GLU A 57 -4.66 -15.99 7.39
CA GLU A 57 -4.27 -17.13 8.22
C GLU A 57 -2.77 -17.15 8.45
N ALA A 58 -2.30 -17.92 9.44
CA ALA A 58 -0.88 -17.99 9.80
C ALA A 58 0.03 -18.37 8.62
N GLU A 59 -0.46 -19.21 7.71
CA GLU A 59 0.27 -19.62 6.51
C GLU A 59 0.55 -18.44 5.56
N ASP A 60 -0.36 -17.48 5.43
CA ASP A 60 -0.13 -16.29 4.59
C ASP A 60 1.07 -15.48 5.12
N PHE A 61 1.19 -15.36 6.44
CA PHE A 61 2.32 -14.68 7.06
C PHE A 61 3.63 -15.43 6.88
N ALA A 62 3.63 -16.76 6.86
CA ALA A 62 4.83 -17.55 6.59
C ALA A 62 5.38 -17.29 5.18
N TRP A 63 4.50 -17.11 4.18
CA TRP A 63 4.89 -16.68 2.84
C TRP A 63 5.47 -15.26 2.84
N PHE A 64 4.83 -14.32 3.53
CA PHE A 64 5.34 -12.95 3.60
C PHE A 64 6.70 -12.87 4.29
N GLU A 65 6.88 -13.62 5.36
CA GLU A 65 8.16 -13.71 6.08
C GLU A 65 9.27 -14.25 5.19
N SER A 66 8.97 -15.30 4.42
CA SER A 66 9.96 -15.99 3.59
C SER A 66 10.40 -15.15 2.38
N TYR A 67 9.46 -14.53 1.67
CA TYR A 67 9.74 -14.00 0.33
C TYR A 67 9.69 -12.48 0.21
N VAL A 68 8.97 -11.79 1.10
CA VAL A 68 8.75 -10.35 0.96
C VAL A 68 9.89 -9.58 1.63
N PRO A 69 10.57 -8.65 0.94
CA PRO A 69 11.71 -7.92 1.50
C PRO A 69 11.28 -6.69 2.31
N ALA A 70 10.11 -6.11 2.02
CA ALA A 70 9.63 -4.88 2.64
C ALA A 70 8.16 -4.94 3.06
N TYR A 71 7.80 -4.18 4.08
CA TYR A 71 6.46 -4.12 4.66
C TYR A 71 6.01 -2.67 4.75
N GLU A 72 4.79 -2.39 4.29
CA GLU A 72 4.17 -1.10 4.54
C GLU A 72 3.79 -0.98 6.02
N ALA A 73 4.70 -0.39 6.79
CA ALA A 73 4.58 -0.14 8.22
C ALA A 73 3.68 1.06 8.55
N ARG A 74 3.46 1.96 7.59
CA ARG A 74 2.48 3.04 7.73
C ARG A 74 1.79 3.35 6.41
N ASN A 75 0.51 3.05 6.36
CA ASN A 75 -0.39 3.44 5.29
C ASN A 75 -1.27 4.62 5.75
N GLY A 76 -1.41 5.64 4.90
CA GLY A 76 -2.14 6.88 5.17
C GLY A 76 -3.67 6.72 5.28
N GLN A 77 -4.22 5.59 4.84
CA GLN A 77 -5.65 5.25 4.95
C GLN A 77 -5.92 4.21 6.03
N MET A 78 -4.88 3.53 6.54
CA MET A 78 -5.05 2.49 7.55
C MET A 78 -5.07 3.06 8.97
N TRP A 79 -5.92 2.45 9.80
CA TRP A 79 -6.01 2.77 11.22
C TRP A 79 -4.66 2.60 11.94
N ARG A 80 -4.43 3.44 12.95
CA ARG A 80 -3.17 3.47 13.71
C ARG A 80 -2.76 2.09 14.23
N LYS A 81 -3.68 1.33 14.84
CA LYS A 81 -3.34 0.01 15.41
C LYS A 81 -2.85 -0.98 14.35
N SER A 82 -3.47 -1.00 13.16
CA SER A 82 -3.04 -1.86 12.05
C SER A 82 -1.63 -1.48 11.56
N ASN A 83 -1.34 -0.19 11.49
CA ASN A 83 -0.01 0.32 11.16
C ASN A 83 1.03 -0.05 12.24
N GLU A 84 0.70 0.10 13.53
CA GLU A 84 1.58 -0.29 14.64
C GLU A 84 1.89 -1.80 14.60
N SER A 85 0.89 -2.64 14.33
CA SER A 85 1.10 -4.08 14.14
C SER A 85 1.99 -4.38 12.94
N ALA A 86 1.79 -3.69 11.81
CA ALA A 86 2.64 -3.85 10.61
C ALA A 86 4.09 -3.44 10.88
N ALA A 87 4.30 -2.31 11.56
CA ALA A 87 5.61 -1.84 11.96
C ALA A 87 6.31 -2.81 12.92
N HIS A 88 5.59 -3.33 13.91
CA HIS A 88 6.11 -4.33 14.84
C HIS A 88 6.51 -5.62 14.14
N LEU A 89 5.68 -6.12 13.21
CA LEU A 89 5.97 -7.31 12.42
C LEU A 89 7.23 -7.10 11.55
N ALA A 90 7.32 -5.98 10.84
CA ALA A 90 8.48 -5.65 10.02
C ALA A 90 9.77 -5.63 10.84
N ALA A 91 9.75 -4.98 12.01
CA ALA A 91 10.88 -4.92 12.92
C ALA A 91 11.27 -6.30 13.46
N ARG A 92 10.29 -7.11 13.89
CA ARG A 92 10.52 -8.47 14.40
C ARG A 92 11.18 -9.38 13.37
N LEU A 93 10.79 -9.24 12.10
CA LEU A 93 11.30 -10.05 10.99
C LEU A 93 12.57 -9.48 10.34
N GLY A 94 13.08 -8.33 10.82
CA GLY A 94 14.22 -7.65 10.20
C GLY A 94 13.96 -7.18 8.76
N LYS A 95 12.70 -6.88 8.43
CA LYS A 95 12.27 -6.47 7.08
C LYS A 95 12.28 -4.96 6.93
N ILE A 96 12.39 -4.50 5.69
CA ILE A 96 12.45 -3.06 5.38
C ILE A 96 11.06 -2.45 5.64
N ALA A 97 10.99 -1.47 6.52
CA ALA A 97 9.77 -0.73 6.79
C ALA A 97 9.61 0.43 5.80
N ILE A 98 8.46 0.50 5.12
CA ILE A 98 8.10 1.61 4.24
C ILE A 98 6.73 2.19 4.63
N ALA A 99 6.39 3.30 4.00
CA ALA A 99 5.15 4.03 4.20
C ALA A 99 4.68 4.70 2.91
N GLY A 100 3.36 4.74 2.73
CA GLY A 100 2.69 5.32 1.58
C GLY A 100 1.37 5.97 1.98
N SER A 101 0.95 6.99 1.24
CA SER A 101 -0.29 7.71 1.53
C SER A 101 -1.53 6.93 1.15
N ASP A 102 -1.42 6.03 0.16
CA ASP A 102 -2.57 5.30 -0.40
C ASP A 102 -3.72 6.27 -0.73
N ALA A 103 -3.35 7.39 -1.37
CA ALA A 103 -4.22 8.55 -1.50
C ALA A 103 -5.24 8.29 -2.62
N HIS A 104 -6.53 8.39 -2.28
CA HIS A 104 -7.63 8.28 -3.22
C HIS A 104 -8.17 9.65 -3.65
N ALA A 105 -7.76 10.71 -2.96
CA ALA A 105 -7.95 12.11 -3.34
C ALA A 105 -6.65 12.91 -3.23
N LEU A 106 -6.57 14.03 -3.95
CA LEU A 106 -5.38 14.90 -3.97
C LEU A 106 -4.95 15.40 -2.58
N SER A 107 -5.90 15.57 -1.66
CA SER A 107 -5.66 15.99 -0.27
C SER A 107 -4.75 15.05 0.51
N GLY A 108 -4.76 13.76 0.20
CA GLY A 108 -3.97 12.74 0.90
C GLY A 108 -2.55 12.55 0.35
N VAL A 109 -2.27 13.06 -0.85
CA VAL A 109 -1.02 12.77 -1.57
C VAL A 109 0.18 13.24 -0.77
N GLY A 110 1.10 12.31 -0.47
CA GLY A 110 2.36 12.63 0.21
C GLY A 110 2.23 12.99 1.70
N LEU A 111 1.05 12.87 2.32
CA LEU A 111 0.90 13.08 3.76
C LEU A 111 1.47 11.94 4.61
N THR A 112 1.68 10.78 3.99
CA THR A 112 2.35 9.60 4.55
C THR A 112 3.32 9.07 3.51
N TYR A 113 4.59 8.93 3.90
CA TYR A 113 5.67 8.71 2.94
C TYR A 113 6.88 8.06 3.58
N THR A 114 7.73 7.52 2.72
CA THR A 114 9.05 7.00 3.09
C THR A 114 10.12 7.99 2.66
N GLU A 115 11.01 8.33 3.57
CA GLU A 115 12.15 9.21 3.32
C GLU A 115 13.44 8.40 3.41
N VAL A 116 14.38 8.61 2.49
CA VAL A 116 15.77 8.17 2.63
C VAL A 116 16.64 9.42 2.63
N PRO A 117 17.12 9.89 3.79
CA PRO A 117 17.86 11.14 3.89
C PRO A 117 19.08 11.16 2.98
N GLY A 118 19.23 12.23 2.20
CA GLY A 118 20.38 12.42 1.30
C GLY A 118 20.27 11.72 -0.04
N ALA A 119 19.26 10.85 -0.28
CA ALA A 119 19.02 10.27 -1.59
C ALA A 119 18.53 11.36 -2.57
N ARG A 120 19.18 11.47 -3.72
CA ARG A 120 18.89 12.42 -4.81
C ARG A 120 18.39 11.73 -6.08
N THR A 121 18.56 10.42 -6.16
CA THR A 121 18.10 9.61 -7.29
C THR A 121 17.24 8.44 -6.80
N ALA A 122 16.41 7.88 -7.69
CA ALA A 122 15.67 6.66 -7.39
C ALA A 122 16.60 5.50 -7.00
N GLY A 123 17.76 5.38 -7.67
CA GLY A 123 18.77 4.37 -7.33
C GLY A 123 19.30 4.51 -5.91
N GLU A 124 19.69 5.73 -5.51
CA GLU A 124 20.13 6.02 -4.14
C GLU A 124 19.03 5.76 -3.10
N PHE A 125 17.77 6.10 -3.43
CA PHE A 125 16.62 5.82 -2.57
C PHE A 125 16.47 4.33 -2.30
N PHE A 126 16.40 3.48 -3.34
CA PHE A 126 16.25 2.03 -3.13
C PHE A 126 17.49 1.38 -2.53
N ALA A 127 18.70 1.87 -2.83
CA ALA A 127 19.91 1.41 -2.16
C ALA A 127 19.86 1.73 -0.66
N GLY A 128 19.49 2.96 -0.29
CA GLY A 128 19.34 3.36 1.10
C GLY A 128 18.26 2.58 1.84
N LEU A 129 17.13 2.27 1.20
CA LEU A 129 16.10 1.37 1.76
C LEU A 129 16.67 -0.02 2.07
N ARG A 130 17.37 -0.63 1.12
CA ARG A 130 18.00 -1.95 1.29
C ARG A 130 19.08 -1.95 2.38
N SER A 131 19.72 -0.81 2.60
CA SER A 131 20.71 -0.62 3.67
C SER A 131 20.12 -0.14 4.99
N GLY A 132 18.79 -0.07 5.13
CA GLY A 132 18.12 0.27 6.40
C GLY A 132 18.07 1.76 6.74
N TRP A 133 18.38 2.65 5.80
CA TRP A 133 18.35 4.11 6.01
C TRP A 133 16.96 4.74 5.79
N GLY A 134 15.96 3.91 5.45
CA GLY A 134 14.58 4.34 5.29
C GLY A 134 13.95 4.85 6.58
N ARG A 135 13.20 5.94 6.47
CA ARG A 135 12.44 6.57 7.55
C ARG A 135 10.97 6.63 7.17
N VAL A 136 10.14 5.96 7.96
CA VAL A 136 8.68 6.05 7.86
C VAL A 136 8.20 7.37 8.46
N ARG A 137 7.48 8.17 7.67
CA ARG A 137 7.01 9.50 8.04
C ARG A 137 5.52 9.68 7.76
N GLY A 138 4.98 10.77 8.27
CA GLY A 138 3.63 11.24 7.98
C GLY A 138 2.55 10.61 8.84
N GLN A 139 1.29 10.79 8.44
CA GLN A 139 0.13 10.56 9.29
C GLN A 139 -0.38 9.10 9.21
N HIS A 140 -1.17 8.71 10.21
CA HIS A 140 -1.98 7.49 10.13
C HIS A 140 -3.34 7.84 9.55
N GLY A 141 -4.02 6.84 8.98
CA GLY A 141 -5.40 7.00 8.57
C GLY A 141 -6.37 7.13 9.74
N SER A 142 -7.52 7.70 9.45
CA SER A 142 -8.67 7.84 10.34
C SER A 142 -9.96 7.73 9.53
N TYR A 143 -11.07 7.47 10.23
CA TYR A 143 -12.39 7.53 9.60
C TYR A 143 -12.64 8.88 8.93
N SER A 144 -12.25 9.99 9.58
CA SER A 144 -12.40 11.32 9.00
C SER A 144 -11.64 11.53 7.69
N ILE A 145 -10.42 10.97 7.55
CA ILE A 145 -9.65 11.05 6.31
C ILE A 145 -10.35 10.25 5.21
N LEU A 146 -10.75 9.01 5.50
CA LEU A 146 -11.43 8.15 4.53
C LEU A 146 -12.77 8.75 4.07
N THR A 147 -13.57 9.24 5.03
CA THR A 147 -14.85 9.91 4.74
C THR A 147 -14.65 11.18 3.93
N ALA A 148 -13.62 11.98 4.23
CA ALA A 148 -13.28 13.16 3.42
C ALA A 148 -12.90 12.79 1.98
N ASP A 149 -12.11 11.72 1.78
CA ASP A 149 -11.74 11.22 0.46
C ASP A 149 -13.00 10.76 -0.32
N VAL A 150 -13.93 10.05 0.32
CA VAL A 150 -15.22 9.66 -0.28
C VAL A 150 -16.01 10.89 -0.73
N PHE A 151 -16.18 11.90 0.13
CA PHE A 151 -16.89 13.13 -0.23
C PHE A 151 -16.19 13.91 -1.34
N SER A 152 -14.87 13.92 -1.38
CA SER A 152 -14.09 14.52 -2.46
C SER A 152 -14.36 13.84 -3.80
N ILE A 153 -14.40 12.50 -3.83
CA ILE A 153 -14.74 11.73 -5.03
C ILE A 153 -16.18 12.02 -5.48
N VAL A 154 -17.15 12.01 -4.55
CA VAL A 154 -18.56 12.32 -4.84
C VAL A 154 -18.70 13.72 -5.43
N LYS A 155 -18.05 14.72 -4.83
CA LYS A 155 -18.01 16.10 -5.34
C LYS A 155 -17.42 16.17 -6.75
N SER A 156 -16.31 15.48 -6.99
CA SER A 156 -15.66 15.43 -8.31
C SER A 156 -16.61 14.83 -9.36
N MET A 157 -17.28 13.73 -9.04
CA MET A 157 -18.26 13.09 -9.91
C MET A 157 -19.41 14.06 -10.27
N MET A 158 -19.99 14.75 -9.29
CA MET A 158 -21.07 15.72 -9.54
C MET A 158 -20.62 16.92 -10.35
N THR A 159 -19.38 17.38 -10.13
CA THR A 159 -18.82 18.54 -10.85
C THR A 159 -18.58 18.22 -12.32
N HIS A 160 -18.03 17.03 -12.62
CA HIS A 160 -17.70 16.64 -14.00
C HIS A 160 -18.85 15.96 -14.75
N ARG A 161 -19.85 15.43 -14.03
CA ARG A 161 -21.05 14.80 -14.59
C ARG A 161 -22.29 15.28 -13.83
N PRO A 162 -22.85 16.45 -14.16
CA PRO A 162 -23.89 17.10 -13.37
C PRO A 162 -25.17 16.28 -13.22
N TRP A 163 -25.48 15.37 -14.16
CA TRP A 163 -26.61 14.45 -14.02
C TRP A 163 -26.50 13.54 -12.78
N THR A 164 -25.28 13.25 -12.32
CA THR A 164 -25.03 12.43 -11.13
C THR A 164 -25.46 13.12 -9.83
N ALA A 165 -25.81 14.41 -9.85
CA ALA A 165 -26.41 15.11 -8.72
C ALA A 165 -27.71 14.46 -8.24
N VAL A 166 -28.41 13.72 -9.11
CA VAL A 166 -29.58 12.90 -8.72
C VAL A 166 -29.24 11.84 -7.66
N LEU A 167 -27.98 11.41 -7.60
CA LEU A 167 -27.48 10.44 -6.62
C LEU A 167 -27.07 11.10 -5.30
N SER A 168 -27.18 12.42 -5.15
CA SER A 168 -26.78 13.14 -3.94
C SER A 168 -27.41 12.63 -2.64
N PRO A 169 -28.67 12.12 -2.60
CA PRO A 169 -29.20 11.55 -1.37
C PRO A 169 -28.40 10.33 -0.86
N LEU A 170 -27.72 9.59 -1.74
CA LEU A 170 -26.88 8.46 -1.35
C LEU A 170 -25.65 8.89 -0.55
N ALA A 171 -25.22 10.15 -0.65
CA ALA A 171 -24.11 10.66 0.15
C ALA A 171 -24.43 10.68 1.66
N LEU A 172 -25.72 10.66 2.04
CA LEU A 172 -26.16 10.54 3.44
C LEU A 172 -25.92 9.14 4.03
N LEU A 173 -25.65 8.14 3.18
CA LEU A 173 -25.32 6.78 3.60
C LEU A 173 -23.82 6.60 3.89
N ALA A 174 -22.99 7.60 3.58
CA ALA A 174 -21.57 7.56 3.90
C ALA A 174 -21.38 7.67 5.43
N PRO A 175 -20.74 6.69 6.08
CA PRO A 175 -20.53 6.74 7.53
C PRO A 175 -19.61 7.92 7.90
N ILE A 176 -19.94 8.58 9.01
CA ILE A 176 -19.17 9.68 9.62
C ILE A 176 -18.38 9.13 10.81
#